data_AF-A0A835A3R3-F1
#
_entry.id   AF-A0A835A3R3-F1
#
_cell.length_a   1.000
_cell.length_b   1.000
_cell.length_c   1.000
_cell.angle_alpha   90.00
_cell.angle_beta   90.00
_cell.angle_gamma   90.00
#
_symmetry.space_group_name_H-M   'P 1'
#
loop_
_entity.id
_entity.type
_entity.pdbx_description
1 polymer ?
#
loop_
_entity_poly.entity_id
_entity_poly.type
_entity_poly.pdbx_seq_one_letter_code
_entity_poly.pdbx_strand_id
1 'polypeptide(L)'
;MASEDEAQEEGAAAVAAVSVTTTPHADVAGIVPSLLPLETRCPPFNLRHYAGFWLPEVTLMEGFRAVHSGVFSPRPTDVLLASFPKSGTTWLKALAFATLKRSDHHPLAVDHPLRHRNPHDCVKFLEFEIGTGEEFEALPSPRLLATHLPYTLLPESGCRVVYICRDPKDALVSYWHFTKKASPAVGVDARSFTIQDAFELFCQGRCLGGPQWQHALQYWEESLKRPDRVLFLRYEEMLLDPESHLKKLAEFMGCGFSGEEEESGVVSAIVELCSLGKMKDVEVNRNGSANRLGVKYEYFLRKGAVGDWSNHLTPEMAERLDKIVEDALQGSGLTFGIGAHESSEIPTSSS
;
A
#
# COMPACT_ATOMS: atom_id res chain seq x y z
N MET A 1 -19.23 -20.09 50.50
CA MET A 1 -19.66 -19.13 49.45
C MET A 1 -18.48 -18.22 49.17
N ALA A 2 -17.50 -18.78 48.46
CA ALA A 2 -16.25 -18.13 48.08
C ALA A 2 -15.74 -18.91 46.87
N SER A 3 -16.18 -18.50 45.68
CA SER A 3 -15.70 -18.95 44.37
C SER A 3 -16.68 -18.39 43.34
N GLU A 4 -16.33 -17.29 42.67
CA GLU A 4 -16.74 -16.98 41.28
C GLU A 4 -16.20 -15.62 40.77
N ASP A 5 -15.71 -14.72 41.62
CA ASP A 5 -15.29 -13.37 41.19
C ASP A 5 -13.78 -13.15 40.91
N GLU A 6 -12.92 -14.16 41.05
CA GLU A 6 -11.48 -14.02 40.74
C GLU A 6 -11.08 -14.58 39.36
N ALA A 7 -12.03 -15.09 38.56
CA ALA A 7 -11.73 -15.74 37.28
C ALA A 7 -11.90 -14.82 36.05
N GLN A 8 -12.20 -13.52 36.23
CA GLN A 8 -12.45 -12.58 35.12
C GLN A 8 -11.38 -11.51 34.91
N GLU A 9 -10.29 -11.52 35.69
CA GLU A 9 -9.23 -10.50 35.61
C GLU A 9 -7.84 -11.03 35.18
N GLU A 10 -7.73 -12.30 34.75
CA GLU A 10 -6.47 -12.91 34.28
C GLU A 10 -6.34 -13.03 32.75
N GLY A 11 -7.30 -12.49 31.97
CA GLY A 11 -7.29 -12.60 30.50
C GLY A 11 -6.60 -11.47 29.73
N ALA A 12 -6.12 -10.40 30.39
CA ALA A 12 -5.78 -9.14 29.73
C ALA A 12 -4.28 -8.74 29.77
N ALA A 13 -3.38 -9.53 30.34
CA ALA A 13 -1.99 -9.11 30.48
C ALA A 13 -0.99 -10.25 30.28
N ALA A 14 -0.63 -10.55 29.02
CA ALA A 14 0.69 -11.12 28.66
C ALA A 14 0.86 -11.19 27.14
N VAL A 15 0.95 -10.05 26.46
CA VAL A 15 1.78 -9.98 25.25
C VAL A 15 3.13 -9.48 25.74
N ALA A 16 3.97 -10.42 26.16
CA ALA A 16 5.32 -10.13 26.60
C ALA A 16 6.05 -9.39 25.46
N ALA A 17 6.44 -8.15 25.75
CA ALA A 17 7.34 -7.38 24.92
C ALA A 17 8.66 -8.16 24.84
N VAL A 18 8.88 -8.86 23.73
CA VAL A 18 10.23 -9.27 23.37
C VAL A 18 10.95 -7.96 23.03
N SER A 19 11.85 -7.55 23.91
CA SER A 19 12.84 -6.51 23.62
C SER A 19 13.73 -7.07 22.51
N VAL A 20 13.40 -6.72 21.27
CA VAL A 20 14.20 -7.07 20.09
C VAL A 20 15.01 -5.83 19.74
N THR A 21 16.25 -5.79 20.18
CA THR A 21 17.28 -4.82 19.75
C THR A 21 17.83 -5.12 18.36
N THR A 22 17.27 -6.09 17.64
CA THR A 22 17.59 -6.39 16.24
C THR A 22 16.53 -5.79 15.32
N THR A 23 16.94 -5.27 14.15
CA THR A 23 15.97 -4.88 13.13
C THR A 23 15.10 -6.09 12.77
N PRO A 24 13.78 -5.95 12.56
CA PRO A 24 12.91 -7.11 12.36
C PRO A 24 13.36 -8.04 11.23
N HIS A 25 14.03 -7.49 10.20
CA HIS A 25 14.59 -8.24 9.08
C HIS A 25 16.00 -8.82 9.33
N ALA A 26 16.57 -8.73 10.53
CA ALA A 26 17.93 -9.19 10.82
C ALA A 26 18.10 -10.72 10.79
N ASP A 27 17.04 -11.49 11.05
CA ASP A 27 17.05 -12.96 10.99
C ASP A 27 15.82 -13.51 10.27
N VAL A 28 15.70 -13.18 8.98
CA VAL A 28 14.61 -13.69 8.13
C VAL A 28 14.66 -15.21 7.96
N ALA A 29 15.86 -15.82 8.05
CA ALA A 29 16.05 -17.25 7.94
C ALA A 29 15.51 -18.03 9.16
N GLY A 30 15.59 -17.43 10.35
CA GLY A 30 15.07 -17.98 11.61
C GLY A 30 13.55 -17.87 11.78
N ILE A 31 12.84 -17.17 10.89
CA ILE A 31 11.37 -17.08 10.95
C ILE A 31 10.77 -18.46 10.70
N VAL A 32 10.01 -18.97 11.67
CA VAL A 32 9.20 -20.19 11.55
C VAL A 32 7.72 -19.79 11.54
N PRO A 33 7.08 -19.61 10.36
CA PRO A 33 5.73 -19.06 10.27
C PRO A 33 4.68 -19.84 11.06
N SER A 34 4.85 -21.16 11.20
CA SER A 34 3.93 -22.00 11.98
C SER A 34 3.85 -21.63 13.46
N LEU A 35 4.89 -20.99 14.02
CA LEU A 35 4.93 -20.53 15.42
C LEU A 35 4.34 -19.13 15.61
N LEU A 36 4.09 -18.39 14.52
CA LEU A 36 3.53 -17.04 14.60
C LEU A 36 2.00 -17.10 14.79
N PRO A 37 1.39 -16.14 15.53
CA PRO A 37 -0.06 -16.09 15.68
C PRO A 37 -0.78 -16.08 14.33
N LEU A 38 -1.85 -16.87 14.21
CA LEU A 38 -2.59 -17.10 12.97
C LEU A 38 -3.97 -16.42 13.00
N GLU A 39 -4.34 -15.78 11.89
CA GLU A 39 -5.69 -15.32 11.60
C GLU A 39 -6.19 -15.98 10.32
N THR A 40 -7.31 -16.68 10.41
CA THR A 40 -7.96 -17.40 9.30
C THR A 40 -9.31 -16.79 8.90
N ARG A 41 -9.82 -15.82 9.68
CA ARG A 41 -11.13 -15.18 9.45
C ARG A 41 -11.06 -14.06 8.41
N CYS A 42 -9.86 -13.63 8.02
CA CYS A 42 -9.66 -12.58 7.02
C CYS A 42 -9.29 -13.21 5.66
N PRO A 43 -10.25 -13.49 4.77
CA PRO A 43 -9.93 -14.00 3.44
C PRO A 43 -9.12 -12.99 2.62
N PRO A 44 -8.43 -13.43 1.55
CA PRO A 44 -8.39 -14.80 1.05
C PRO A 44 -7.21 -15.63 1.56
N PHE A 45 -6.35 -15.05 2.40
CA PHE A 45 -5.10 -15.69 2.83
C PHE A 45 -5.10 -15.95 4.33
N ASN A 46 -4.45 -17.04 4.74
CA ASN A 46 -4.01 -17.18 6.12
C ASN A 46 -2.99 -16.08 6.44
N LEU A 47 -3.25 -15.32 7.50
CA LEU A 47 -2.37 -14.24 7.93
C LEU A 47 -1.61 -14.64 9.19
N ARG A 48 -0.31 -14.37 9.20
CA ARG A 48 0.55 -14.54 10.37
C ARG A 48 0.94 -13.17 10.92
N HIS A 49 0.91 -13.05 12.24
CA HIS A 49 1.34 -11.82 12.91
C HIS A 49 2.87 -11.81 13.07
N TYR A 50 3.52 -10.83 12.45
CA TYR A 50 4.97 -10.66 12.47
C TYR A 50 5.34 -9.18 12.51
N ALA A 51 6.25 -8.82 13.42
CA ALA A 51 6.75 -7.44 13.59
C ALA A 51 5.64 -6.37 13.73
N GLY A 52 4.51 -6.72 14.35
CA GLY A 52 3.36 -5.83 14.53
C GLY A 52 2.36 -5.81 13.38
N PHE A 53 2.56 -6.63 12.33
CA PHE A 53 1.72 -6.64 11.15
C PHE A 53 1.19 -8.04 10.80
N TRP A 54 0.04 -8.07 10.13
CA TRP A 54 -0.59 -9.29 9.64
C TRP A 54 -0.25 -9.52 8.16
N LEU A 55 0.64 -10.47 7.88
CA LEU A 55 1.15 -10.74 6.53
C LEU A 55 0.68 -12.11 6.04
N PRO A 56 0.47 -12.31 4.72
CA PRO A 56 0.16 -13.64 4.20
C PRO A 56 1.25 -14.63 4.56
N GLU A 57 0.85 -15.82 4.98
CA GLU A 57 1.77 -16.90 5.30
C GLU A 57 2.70 -17.22 4.11
N VAL A 58 2.15 -17.26 2.89
CA VAL A 58 2.91 -17.45 1.64
C VAL A 58 3.95 -16.34 1.42
N THR A 59 3.60 -15.10 1.74
CA THR A 59 4.51 -13.96 1.62
C THR A 59 5.66 -14.08 2.60
N LEU A 60 5.41 -14.49 3.84
CA LEU A 60 6.48 -14.71 4.83
C LEU A 60 7.38 -15.89 4.47
N MET A 61 6.82 -16.96 3.91
CA MET A 61 7.58 -18.18 3.58
C MET A 61 8.46 -18.02 2.34
N GLU A 62 7.97 -17.34 1.32
CA GLU A 62 8.64 -17.24 0.01
C GLU A 62 9.15 -15.82 -0.23
N GLY A 63 8.25 -14.87 -0.41
CA GLY A 63 8.58 -13.52 -0.88
C GLY A 63 9.49 -12.74 0.06
N PHE A 64 9.15 -12.69 1.35
CA PHE A 64 9.92 -11.98 2.36
C PHE A 64 11.33 -12.57 2.52
N ARG A 65 11.44 -13.90 2.54
CA ARG A 65 12.75 -14.56 2.54
C ARG A 65 13.57 -14.21 1.31
N ALA A 66 12.95 -14.17 0.15
CA ALA A 66 13.67 -13.86 -1.08
C ALA A 66 14.11 -12.38 -1.14
N VAL A 67 13.30 -11.44 -0.64
CA VAL A 67 13.68 -10.02 -0.53
C VAL A 67 14.94 -9.83 0.33
N HIS A 68 15.08 -10.61 1.40
CA HIS A 68 16.14 -10.42 2.41
C HIS A 68 17.32 -11.38 2.32
N SER A 69 17.23 -12.48 1.57
CA SER A 69 18.30 -13.49 1.43
C SER A 69 19.36 -13.19 0.35
N GLY A 70 19.38 -11.95 -0.16
CA GLY A 70 20.31 -11.51 -1.21
C GLY A 70 19.89 -11.84 -2.65
N VAL A 71 18.71 -12.43 -2.84
CA VAL A 71 18.12 -12.69 -4.17
C VAL A 71 17.70 -11.39 -4.86
N PHE A 72 17.28 -10.39 -4.09
CA PHE A 72 17.07 -9.03 -4.56
C PHE A 72 18.24 -8.14 -4.12
N SER A 73 18.90 -7.47 -5.07
CA SER A 73 19.95 -6.48 -4.80
C SER A 73 19.43 -5.08 -5.11
N PRO A 74 19.08 -4.25 -4.10
CA PRO A 74 18.60 -2.90 -4.32
C PRO A 74 19.65 -2.03 -5.05
N ARG A 75 19.23 -1.20 -6.01
CA ARG A 75 20.09 -0.23 -6.70
C ARG A 75 19.77 1.17 -6.20
N PRO A 76 20.76 2.08 -6.06
CA PRO A 76 20.51 3.45 -5.58
C PRO A 76 19.52 4.26 -6.43
N THR A 77 19.34 3.88 -7.69
CA THR A 77 18.42 4.51 -8.64
C THR A 77 17.03 3.88 -8.66
N ASP A 78 16.77 2.82 -7.89
CA ASP A 78 15.45 2.22 -7.83
C ASP A 78 14.45 3.14 -7.13
N VAL A 79 13.21 3.05 -7.59
CA VAL A 79 12.04 3.70 -6.98
C VAL A 79 11.07 2.61 -6.54
N LEU A 80 10.79 2.57 -5.23
CA LEU A 80 9.88 1.63 -4.62
C LEU A 80 8.52 2.30 -4.34
N LEU A 81 7.48 1.82 -5.02
CA LEU A 81 6.10 2.26 -4.84
C LEU A 81 5.44 1.42 -3.73
N ALA A 82 5.32 2.02 -2.55
CA ALA A 82 4.77 1.40 -1.37
C ALA A 82 3.32 1.84 -1.11
N SER A 83 2.51 0.95 -0.54
CA SER A 83 1.17 1.30 -0.06
C SER A 83 0.64 0.20 0.85
N PHE A 84 -0.21 0.54 1.81
CA PHE A 84 -1.14 -0.45 2.35
C PHE A 84 -2.09 -0.92 1.22
N PRO A 85 -2.44 -2.22 1.12
CA PRO A 85 -3.34 -2.72 0.09
C PRO A 85 -4.60 -1.88 -0.08
N LYS A 86 -5.00 -1.61 -1.32
CA LYS A 86 -6.22 -0.86 -1.68
C LYS A 86 -6.19 0.64 -1.37
N SER A 87 -5.00 1.20 -1.18
CA SER A 87 -4.77 2.64 -1.00
C SER A 87 -4.39 3.41 -2.28
N GLY A 88 -4.64 2.83 -3.47
CA GLY A 88 -4.35 3.50 -4.76
C GLY A 88 -3.14 2.95 -5.53
N THR A 89 -2.62 1.79 -5.15
CA THR A 89 -1.42 1.16 -5.73
C THR A 89 -1.46 1.03 -7.26
N THR A 90 -2.58 0.56 -7.82
CA THR A 90 -2.72 0.40 -9.29
C THR A 90 -2.57 1.73 -10.02
N TRP A 91 -3.13 2.80 -9.45
CA TRP A 91 -3.06 4.14 -10.02
C TRP A 91 -1.65 4.72 -9.87
N LEU A 92 -1.03 4.58 -8.70
CA LEU A 92 0.36 5.00 -8.47
C LEU A 92 1.33 4.28 -9.44
N LYS A 93 1.16 2.96 -9.65
CA LYS A 93 1.93 2.19 -10.63
C LYS A 93 1.78 2.74 -12.05
N ALA A 94 0.55 3.04 -12.47
CA ALA A 94 0.26 3.59 -13.79
C ALA A 94 0.95 4.95 -13.98
N LEU A 95 0.74 5.88 -13.04
CA LEU A 95 1.32 7.22 -13.07
C LEU A 95 2.85 7.18 -13.07
N ALA A 96 3.45 6.47 -12.12
CA ALA A 96 4.90 6.38 -12.02
C ALA A 96 5.53 5.70 -13.24
N PHE A 97 4.91 4.66 -13.80
CA PHE A 97 5.40 4.00 -15.00
C PHE A 97 5.32 4.92 -16.22
N ALA A 98 4.17 5.55 -16.46
CA ALA A 98 3.99 6.47 -17.58
C ALA A 98 4.94 7.66 -17.49
N THR A 99 5.12 8.22 -16.30
CA THR A 99 6.08 9.31 -16.06
C THR A 99 7.52 8.88 -16.30
N LEU A 100 7.96 7.75 -15.76
CA LEU A 100 9.34 7.29 -15.90
C LEU A 100 9.69 6.88 -17.33
N LYS A 101 8.71 6.37 -18.08
CA LYS A 101 8.89 5.83 -19.43
C LYS A 101 8.42 6.75 -20.55
N ARG A 102 8.03 7.99 -20.26
CA ARG A 102 7.45 8.92 -21.24
C ARG A 102 8.37 9.24 -22.44
N SER A 103 9.69 9.18 -22.26
CA SER A 103 10.66 9.36 -23.36
C SER A 103 10.68 8.17 -24.31
N ASP A 104 10.50 6.96 -23.79
CA ASP A 104 10.48 5.71 -24.55
C ASP A 104 9.07 5.46 -25.14
N HIS A 105 8.05 5.90 -24.41
CA HIS A 105 6.64 5.68 -24.69
C HIS A 105 5.84 6.96 -24.40
N HIS A 106 5.69 7.81 -25.42
CA HIS A 106 4.93 9.05 -25.27
C HIS A 106 3.48 8.76 -24.79
N PRO A 107 2.90 9.53 -23.85
CA PRO A 107 1.58 9.23 -23.27
C PRO A 107 0.43 9.21 -24.29
N LEU A 108 0.57 9.89 -25.42
CA LEU A 108 -0.40 9.86 -26.54
C LEU A 108 -0.16 8.72 -27.54
N ALA A 109 0.93 7.95 -27.42
CA ALA A 109 1.27 6.89 -28.37
C ALA A 109 0.24 5.75 -28.31
N VAL A 110 -0.19 5.28 -29.48
CA VAL A 110 -1.22 4.22 -29.62
C VAL A 110 -0.74 2.88 -29.05
N ASP A 111 0.56 2.63 -29.15
CA ASP A 111 1.26 1.44 -28.66
C ASP A 111 1.78 1.58 -27.22
N HIS A 112 1.45 2.67 -26.51
CA HIS A 112 1.88 2.85 -25.12
C HIS A 112 1.52 1.61 -24.27
N PRO A 113 2.45 1.06 -23.47
CA PRO A 113 2.23 -0.21 -22.76
C PRO A 113 0.95 -0.28 -21.92
N LEU A 114 0.59 0.81 -21.22
CA LEU A 114 -0.65 0.88 -20.41
C LEU A 114 -1.97 0.82 -21.22
N ARG A 115 -1.92 0.91 -22.55
CA ARG A 115 -3.08 0.67 -23.43
C ARG A 115 -3.27 -0.82 -23.76
N HIS A 116 -2.31 -1.67 -23.39
CA HIS A 116 -2.29 -3.10 -23.74
C HIS A 116 -1.95 -4.02 -22.55
N ARG A 117 -1.41 -3.46 -21.46
CA ARG A 117 -0.95 -4.18 -20.26
C ARG A 117 -1.54 -3.55 -19.00
N ASN A 118 -1.73 -4.37 -17.97
CA ASN A 118 -2.15 -3.87 -16.66
C ASN A 118 -0.97 -3.19 -15.95
N PRO A 119 -1.18 -2.12 -15.14
CA PRO A 119 -0.12 -1.51 -14.35
C PRO A 119 0.65 -2.48 -13.44
N HIS A 120 -0.01 -3.54 -12.95
CA HIS A 120 0.63 -4.59 -12.16
C HIS A 120 1.62 -5.45 -12.96
N ASP A 121 1.46 -5.56 -14.28
CA ASP A 121 2.42 -6.23 -15.18
C ASP A 121 3.62 -5.34 -15.54
N CYS A 122 3.42 -4.01 -15.51
CA CYS A 122 4.46 -3.03 -15.81
C CYS A 122 5.36 -2.77 -14.61
N VAL A 123 4.81 -2.82 -13.39
CA VAL A 123 5.53 -2.57 -12.13
C VAL A 123 5.29 -3.76 -11.19
N LYS A 124 6.29 -4.63 -11.08
CA LYS A 124 6.21 -5.87 -10.31
C LYS A 124 6.29 -5.63 -8.79
N PHE A 125 5.65 -6.51 -8.03
CA PHE A 125 5.77 -6.51 -6.56
C PHE A 125 7.01 -7.29 -6.13
N LEU A 126 7.77 -6.75 -5.19
CA LEU A 126 8.93 -7.43 -4.60
C LEU A 126 8.49 -8.76 -3.99
N GLU A 127 7.57 -8.73 -3.03
CA GLU A 127 7.21 -9.89 -2.23
C GLU A 127 6.30 -10.92 -2.94
N PHE A 128 5.86 -10.66 -4.18
CA PHE A 128 5.01 -11.58 -4.95
C PHE A 128 5.63 -12.06 -6.27
N GLU A 129 6.77 -11.53 -6.72
CA GLU A 129 7.35 -11.87 -8.03
C GLU A 129 8.79 -12.38 -7.92
N ILE A 130 9.30 -12.62 -6.70
CA ILE A 130 10.63 -13.22 -6.54
C ILE A 130 10.52 -14.74 -6.69
N GLY A 131 10.66 -15.21 -7.93
CA GLY A 131 11.12 -16.56 -8.22
C GLY A 131 12.62 -16.69 -7.90
N THR A 132 13.47 -16.61 -8.92
CA THR A 132 14.95 -16.72 -8.80
C THR A 132 15.66 -15.38 -8.57
N GLY A 133 14.94 -14.24 -8.57
CA GLY A 133 15.52 -12.89 -8.50
C GLY A 133 16.04 -12.34 -9.84
N GLU A 134 16.35 -13.22 -10.80
CA GLU A 134 16.86 -12.87 -12.13
C GLU A 134 15.95 -11.89 -12.88
N GLU A 135 14.63 -11.99 -12.66
CA GLU A 135 13.65 -11.11 -13.30
C GLU A 135 13.84 -9.63 -12.93
N PHE A 136 14.27 -9.33 -11.69
CA PHE A 136 14.53 -7.96 -11.26
C PHE A 136 15.88 -7.47 -11.71
N GLU A 137 16.87 -8.36 -11.83
CA GLU A 137 18.19 -8.00 -12.32
C GLU A 137 18.20 -7.69 -13.82
N ALA A 138 17.35 -8.38 -14.60
CA ALA A 138 17.17 -8.12 -16.02
C ALA A 138 16.50 -6.77 -16.35
N LEU A 139 15.86 -6.11 -15.36
CA LEU A 139 15.22 -4.81 -15.59
C LEU A 139 16.27 -3.68 -15.73
N PRO A 140 16.12 -2.78 -16.71
CA PRO A 140 16.99 -1.63 -16.85
C PRO A 140 16.78 -0.65 -15.69
N SER A 141 17.86 0.01 -15.26
CA SER A 141 17.78 1.09 -14.28
C SER A 141 17.32 2.41 -14.93
N PRO A 142 16.64 3.30 -14.18
CA PRO A 142 16.08 3.07 -12.84
C PRO A 142 14.94 2.05 -12.85
N ARG A 143 14.90 1.12 -11.88
CA ARG A 143 13.81 0.14 -11.78
C ARG A 143 12.66 0.76 -11.00
N LEU A 144 11.45 0.54 -11.50
CA LEU A 144 10.22 0.85 -10.78
C LEU A 144 9.66 -0.45 -10.22
N LEU A 145 9.60 -0.55 -8.90
CA LEU A 145 9.18 -1.74 -8.16
C LEU A 145 8.08 -1.36 -7.18
N ALA A 146 7.31 -2.32 -6.68
CA ALA A 146 6.26 -2.05 -5.71
C ALA A 146 6.27 -3.00 -4.53
N THR A 147 5.63 -2.59 -3.44
CA THR A 147 5.50 -3.41 -2.24
C THR A 147 4.29 -3.01 -1.39
N HIS A 148 3.78 -3.97 -0.64
CA HIS A 148 2.84 -3.83 0.46
C HIS A 148 3.48 -4.12 1.82
N LEU A 149 4.80 -4.27 1.88
CA LEU A 149 5.50 -4.46 3.15
C LEU A 149 5.47 -3.16 3.97
N PRO A 150 5.33 -3.26 5.31
CA PRO A 150 5.63 -2.17 6.23
C PRO A 150 7.07 -1.65 6.05
N TYR A 151 7.32 -0.37 6.31
CA TYR A 151 8.64 0.24 6.08
C TYR A 151 9.76 -0.50 6.81
N THR A 152 9.53 -0.88 8.07
CA THR A 152 10.48 -1.63 8.92
C THR A 152 10.82 -3.03 8.40
N LEU A 153 10.04 -3.54 7.44
CA LEU A 153 10.23 -4.83 6.79
C LEU A 153 10.82 -4.71 5.37
N LEU A 154 11.11 -3.50 4.90
CA LEU A 154 11.82 -3.29 3.65
C LEU A 154 13.29 -3.70 3.77
N PRO A 155 13.92 -4.16 2.69
CA PRO A 155 15.37 -4.37 2.67
C PRO A 155 16.06 -3.02 2.86
N GLU A 156 17.11 -3.00 3.67
CA GLU A 156 17.96 -1.82 3.80
C GLU A 156 18.49 -1.43 2.41
N SER A 157 18.15 -0.22 1.99
CA SER A 157 18.52 0.26 0.68
C SER A 157 18.65 1.77 0.66
N GLY A 158 19.46 2.25 -0.28
CA GLY A 158 19.53 3.68 -0.62
C GLY A 158 18.44 4.11 -1.62
N CYS A 159 17.43 3.28 -1.86
CA CYS A 159 16.40 3.54 -2.88
C CYS A 159 15.48 4.68 -2.47
N ARG A 160 14.82 5.28 -3.45
CA ARG A 160 13.72 6.21 -3.19
C ARG A 160 12.44 5.42 -2.96
N VAL A 161 11.61 5.87 -2.04
CA VAL A 161 10.33 5.25 -1.69
C VAL A 161 9.22 6.27 -1.90
N VAL A 162 8.19 5.88 -2.65
CA VAL A 162 6.95 6.66 -2.78
C VAL A 162 5.85 5.87 -2.09
N TYR A 163 5.30 6.41 -1.01
CA TYR A 163 4.18 5.82 -0.30
C TYR A 163 2.88 6.54 -0.64
N ILE A 164 1.82 5.80 -0.97
CA ILE A 164 0.47 6.35 -1.09
C ILE A 164 -0.43 5.82 0.03
N CYS A 165 -1.00 6.74 0.81
CA CYS A 165 -1.98 6.47 1.85
C CYS A 165 -3.40 6.79 1.36
N ARG A 166 -4.40 6.27 2.06
CA ARG A 166 -5.81 6.52 1.81
C ARG A 166 -6.57 6.51 3.13
N ASP A 167 -7.68 7.25 3.20
CA ASP A 167 -8.58 7.24 4.35
C ASP A 167 -8.91 5.79 4.77
N PRO A 168 -8.82 5.44 6.07
CA PRO A 168 -9.01 4.07 6.54
C PRO A 168 -10.39 3.49 6.27
N LYS A 169 -11.44 4.31 6.31
CA LYS A 169 -12.82 3.87 6.07
C LYS A 169 -12.98 3.48 4.59
N ASP A 170 -12.43 4.30 3.68
CA ASP A 170 -12.45 4.00 2.24
C ASP A 170 -11.53 2.82 1.86
N ALA A 171 -10.38 2.69 2.51
CA ALA A 171 -9.48 1.56 2.35
C ALA A 171 -10.15 0.25 2.78
N LEU A 172 -10.81 0.23 3.94
CA LEU A 172 -11.60 -0.90 4.45
C LEU A 172 -12.67 -1.33 3.44
N VAL A 173 -13.50 -0.41 2.96
CA VAL A 173 -14.58 -0.75 2.02
C VAL A 173 -14.02 -1.27 0.70
N SER A 174 -12.92 -0.69 0.23
CA SER A 174 -12.24 -1.18 -0.95
C SER A 174 -11.61 -2.56 -0.74
N TYR A 175 -11.10 -2.84 0.45
CA TYR A 175 -10.55 -4.13 0.86
C TYR A 175 -11.62 -5.21 0.92
N TRP A 176 -12.75 -4.93 1.57
CA TRP A 176 -13.88 -5.86 1.66
C TRP A 176 -14.38 -6.27 0.27
N HIS A 177 -14.65 -5.30 -0.61
CA HIS A 177 -15.10 -5.60 -1.98
C HIS A 177 -14.07 -6.40 -2.78
N PHE A 178 -12.79 -6.05 -2.69
CA PHE A 178 -11.73 -6.76 -3.38
C PHE A 178 -11.64 -8.21 -2.90
N THR A 179 -11.64 -8.40 -1.58
CA THR A 179 -11.58 -9.72 -0.94
C THR A 179 -12.71 -10.63 -1.42
N LYS A 180 -13.96 -10.15 -1.42
CA LYS A 180 -15.10 -10.94 -1.90
C LYS A 180 -14.96 -11.39 -3.36
N LYS A 181 -14.38 -10.55 -4.22
CA LYS A 181 -14.20 -10.85 -5.64
C LYS A 181 -12.96 -11.71 -5.93
N ALA A 182 -11.87 -11.50 -5.19
CA ALA A 182 -10.59 -12.18 -5.41
C ALA A 182 -10.53 -13.57 -4.77
N SER A 183 -11.27 -13.81 -3.68
CA SER A 183 -11.20 -15.09 -2.94
C SER A 183 -11.48 -16.33 -3.80
N PRO A 184 -12.49 -16.34 -4.70
CA PRO A 184 -12.73 -17.51 -5.56
C PRO A 184 -11.56 -17.85 -6.47
N ALA A 185 -10.75 -16.87 -6.89
CA ALA A 185 -9.60 -17.09 -7.76
C ALA A 185 -8.49 -17.92 -7.08
N VAL A 186 -8.46 -17.93 -5.75
CA VAL A 186 -7.53 -18.72 -4.94
C VAL A 186 -8.23 -19.84 -4.18
N GLY A 187 -9.43 -20.25 -4.62
CA GLY A 187 -10.16 -21.39 -4.06
C GLY A 187 -10.81 -21.14 -2.70
N VAL A 188 -10.95 -19.88 -2.28
CA VAL A 188 -11.55 -19.52 -0.98
C VAL A 188 -12.98 -18.99 -1.18
N ASP A 189 -13.93 -19.56 -0.44
CA ASP A 189 -15.30 -19.05 -0.40
C ASP A 189 -15.42 -17.91 0.60
N ALA A 190 -15.57 -16.69 0.09
CA ALA A 190 -15.80 -15.48 0.89
C ALA A 190 -17.25 -14.96 0.78
N ARG A 191 -18.22 -15.79 0.39
CA ARG A 191 -19.63 -15.37 0.28
C ARG A 191 -20.21 -14.92 1.62
N SER A 192 -19.84 -15.60 2.70
CA SER A 192 -20.24 -15.28 4.08
C SER A 192 -19.47 -14.12 4.70
N PHE A 193 -18.40 -13.63 4.06
CA PHE A 193 -17.60 -12.52 4.59
C PHE A 193 -18.36 -11.19 4.45
N THR A 194 -18.94 -10.73 5.56
CA THR A 194 -19.76 -9.52 5.59
C THR A 194 -18.91 -8.26 5.78
N ILE A 195 -19.51 -7.09 5.57
CA ILE A 195 -18.85 -5.82 5.87
C ILE A 195 -18.60 -5.68 7.38
N GLN A 196 -19.46 -6.25 8.23
CA GLN A 196 -19.27 -6.25 9.68
C GLN A 196 -18.04 -7.06 10.08
N ASP A 197 -17.85 -8.25 9.48
CA ASP A 197 -16.65 -9.07 9.74
C ASP A 197 -15.39 -8.34 9.30
N ALA A 198 -15.42 -7.73 8.12
CA ALA A 198 -14.30 -6.92 7.62
C ALA A 198 -14.01 -5.74 8.54
N PHE A 199 -15.04 -5.04 9.01
CA PHE A 199 -14.91 -3.91 9.92
C PHE A 199 -14.28 -4.32 11.26
N GLU A 200 -14.80 -5.36 11.92
CA GLU A 200 -14.26 -5.80 13.22
C GLU A 200 -12.81 -6.25 13.12
N LEU A 201 -12.46 -7.00 12.07
CA LEU A 201 -11.07 -7.40 11.84
C LEU A 201 -10.17 -6.20 11.56
N PHE A 202 -10.64 -5.23 10.78
CA PHE A 202 -9.88 -4.03 10.46
C PHE A 202 -9.66 -3.13 11.68
N CYS A 203 -10.68 -2.93 12.52
CA CYS A 203 -10.55 -2.23 13.80
C CYS A 203 -9.55 -2.90 14.76
N GLN A 204 -9.43 -4.23 14.69
CA GLN A 204 -8.41 -4.98 15.44
C GLN A 204 -7.03 -4.98 14.75
N GLY A 205 -6.92 -4.36 13.57
CA GLY A 205 -5.72 -4.40 12.72
C GLY A 205 -5.44 -5.76 12.06
N ARG A 206 -6.33 -6.74 12.24
CA ARG A 206 -6.20 -8.14 11.79
C ARG A 206 -6.64 -8.32 10.33
N CYS A 207 -6.07 -7.51 9.45
CA CYS A 207 -6.31 -7.53 8.01
C CYS A 207 -4.99 -7.58 7.22
N LEU A 208 -5.05 -7.85 5.92
CA LEU A 208 -3.85 -7.96 5.08
C LEU A 208 -2.98 -6.69 5.14
N GLY A 209 -1.76 -6.80 5.68
CA GLY A 209 -0.82 -5.70 5.89
C GLY A 209 -1.18 -4.79 7.07
N GLY A 210 -2.19 -5.15 7.86
CA GLY A 210 -2.71 -4.33 8.95
C GLY A 210 -1.86 -4.44 10.23
N PRO A 211 -1.98 -3.46 11.15
CA PRO A 211 -2.94 -2.34 11.13
C PRO A 211 -2.55 -1.23 10.13
N GLN A 212 -3.52 -0.73 9.34
CA GLN A 212 -3.23 0.25 8.26
C GLN A 212 -2.65 1.56 8.81
N TRP A 213 -3.18 2.10 9.90
CA TRP A 213 -2.71 3.38 10.46
C TRP A 213 -1.27 3.28 10.95
N GLN A 214 -0.87 2.16 11.57
CA GLN A 214 0.53 1.90 11.91
C GLN A 214 1.40 1.71 10.66
N HIS A 215 0.86 1.04 9.63
CA HIS A 215 1.55 0.88 8.36
C HIS A 215 1.84 2.25 7.74
N ALA A 216 0.85 3.15 7.67
CA ALA A 216 1.03 4.51 7.17
C ALA A 216 1.96 5.35 8.06
N LEU A 217 1.85 5.22 9.39
CA LEU A 217 2.68 5.94 10.34
C LEU A 217 4.17 5.70 10.11
N GLN A 218 4.58 4.45 9.86
CA GLN A 218 5.99 4.14 9.58
C GLN A 218 6.52 4.92 8.37
N TYR A 219 5.76 4.97 7.27
CA TYR A 219 6.18 5.74 6.09
C TYR A 219 6.09 7.25 6.30
N TRP A 220 5.13 7.72 7.10
CA TRP A 220 4.99 9.12 7.45
C TRP A 220 6.21 9.62 8.24
N GLU A 221 6.58 8.93 9.32
CA GLU A 221 7.74 9.30 10.13
C GLU A 221 9.03 9.32 9.30
N GLU A 222 9.20 8.36 8.40
CA GLU A 222 10.38 8.29 7.53
C GLU A 222 10.38 9.37 6.45
N SER A 223 9.22 9.82 5.99
CA SER A 223 9.12 11.00 5.11
C SER A 223 9.54 12.29 5.80
N LEU A 224 9.29 12.40 7.12
CA LEU A 224 9.74 13.54 7.92
C LEU A 224 11.26 13.48 8.18
N LYS A 225 11.80 12.29 8.48
CA LYS A 225 13.23 12.09 8.77
C LYS A 225 14.10 12.19 7.50
N ARG A 226 13.60 11.69 6.37
CA ARG A 226 14.36 11.53 5.11
C ARG A 226 13.53 11.96 3.90
N PRO A 227 13.17 13.24 3.79
CA PRO A 227 12.27 13.74 2.73
C PRO A 227 12.86 13.62 1.30
N ASP A 228 14.18 13.46 1.17
CA ASP A 228 14.88 13.17 -0.09
C ASP A 228 14.82 11.68 -0.48
N ARG A 229 14.37 10.81 0.44
CA ARG A 229 14.29 9.34 0.23
C ARG A 229 12.89 8.79 0.35
N VAL A 230 11.98 9.45 1.05
CA VAL A 230 10.60 8.98 1.23
C VAL A 230 9.61 10.10 0.90
N LEU A 231 8.83 9.90 -0.16
CA LEU A 231 7.72 10.76 -0.53
C LEU A 231 6.41 10.15 -0.03
N PHE A 232 5.69 10.89 0.81
CA PHE A 232 4.35 10.52 1.28
C PHE A 232 3.29 11.25 0.45
N LEU A 233 2.36 10.49 -0.14
CA LEU A 233 1.23 10.97 -0.94
C LEU A 233 -0.08 10.53 -0.31
N ARG A 234 -1.12 11.37 -0.43
CA ARG A 234 -2.49 11.01 -0.06
C ARG A 234 -3.33 10.80 -1.30
N TYR A 235 -4.05 9.68 -1.37
CA TYR A 235 -4.93 9.34 -2.49
C TYR A 235 -5.98 10.42 -2.74
N GLU A 236 -6.53 11.00 -1.68
CA GLU A 236 -7.55 12.04 -1.72
C GLU A 236 -7.00 13.34 -2.34
N GLU A 237 -5.80 13.77 -1.93
CA GLU A 237 -5.13 14.97 -2.47
C GLU A 237 -4.76 14.78 -3.94
N MET A 238 -4.27 13.58 -4.30
CA MET A 238 -3.98 13.25 -5.69
C MET A 238 -5.23 13.27 -6.57
N LEU A 239 -6.39 12.84 -6.06
CA LEU A 239 -7.64 12.92 -6.83
C LEU A 239 -8.14 14.36 -7.02
N LEU A 240 -7.88 15.25 -6.05
CA LEU A 240 -8.26 16.66 -6.12
C LEU A 240 -7.39 17.44 -7.11
N ASP A 241 -6.07 17.20 -7.09
CA ASP A 241 -5.11 17.88 -7.96
C ASP A 241 -4.08 16.89 -8.54
N PRO A 242 -4.49 16.08 -9.54
CA PRO A 242 -3.65 15.02 -10.07
C PRO A 242 -2.40 15.53 -10.78
N GLU A 243 -2.47 16.67 -11.47
CA GLU A 243 -1.32 17.19 -12.23
C GLU A 243 -0.21 17.69 -11.31
N SER A 244 -0.54 18.47 -10.27
CA SER A 244 0.48 18.96 -9.32
C SER A 244 1.15 17.80 -8.58
N HIS A 245 0.37 16.79 -8.17
CA HIS A 245 0.93 15.61 -7.50
C HIS A 245 1.75 14.74 -8.46
N LEU A 246 1.39 14.68 -9.75
CA LEU A 246 2.20 14.00 -10.76
C LEU A 246 3.54 14.70 -10.98
N LYS A 247 3.57 16.04 -11.02
CA LYS A 247 4.82 16.81 -11.09
C LYS A 247 5.70 16.56 -9.85
N LYS A 248 5.11 16.57 -8.65
CA LYS A 248 5.81 16.21 -7.39
C LYS A 248 6.40 14.81 -7.43
N LEU A 249 5.64 13.84 -7.93
CA LEU A 249 6.09 12.45 -8.13
C LEU A 249 7.27 12.38 -9.11
N ALA A 250 7.16 13.05 -10.26
CA ALA A 250 8.19 13.08 -11.29
C ALA A 250 9.52 13.65 -10.78
N GLU A 251 9.45 14.78 -10.07
CA GLU A 251 10.62 15.44 -9.47
C GLU A 251 11.29 14.52 -8.46
N PHE A 252 10.51 13.94 -7.55
CA PHE A 252 11.03 13.01 -6.55
C PHE A 252 11.67 11.76 -7.19
N MET A 253 11.08 11.26 -8.28
CA MET A 253 11.66 10.15 -9.05
C MET A 253 12.92 10.55 -9.85
N GLY A 254 13.31 11.83 -9.84
CA GLY A 254 14.48 12.34 -10.57
C GLY A 254 14.26 12.43 -12.07
N CYS A 255 13.00 12.56 -12.49
CA CYS A 255 12.59 12.69 -13.88
C CYS A 255 11.54 13.80 -14.01
N GLY A 256 11.77 14.94 -13.35
CA GLY A 256 10.91 16.12 -13.42
C GLY A 256 10.60 16.53 -14.86
N PHE A 257 9.44 17.15 -15.07
CA PHE A 257 9.02 17.60 -16.40
C PHE A 257 9.78 18.86 -16.80
N SER A 258 10.14 18.96 -18.08
CA SER A 258 10.66 20.22 -18.63
C SER A 258 9.54 21.23 -18.86
N GLY A 259 9.88 22.52 -18.97
CA GLY A 259 8.89 23.55 -19.35
C GLY A 259 8.20 23.25 -20.69
N GLU A 260 8.95 22.69 -21.65
CA GLU A 260 8.39 22.25 -22.93
C GLU A 260 7.40 21.09 -22.77
N GLU A 261 7.70 20.09 -21.93
CA GLU A 261 6.78 18.98 -21.65
C GLU A 261 5.48 19.46 -20.98
N GLU A 262 5.59 20.47 -20.10
CA GLU A 262 4.42 21.09 -19.47
C GLU A 262 3.59 21.88 -20.48
N GLU A 263 4.23 22.73 -21.28
CA GLU A 263 3.57 23.53 -22.32
C GLU A 263 2.92 22.67 -23.41
N SER A 264 3.54 21.53 -23.75
CA SER A 264 2.99 20.58 -24.73
C SER A 264 1.94 19.63 -24.15
N GLY A 265 1.59 19.76 -22.87
CA GLY A 265 0.52 18.98 -22.22
C GLY A 265 0.86 17.52 -21.91
N VAL A 266 2.15 17.16 -21.77
CA VAL A 266 2.58 15.79 -21.40
C VAL A 266 2.00 15.38 -20.05
N VAL A 267 1.99 16.29 -19.08
CA VAL A 267 1.45 16.05 -17.73
C VAL A 267 -0.02 15.67 -17.79
N SER A 268 -0.85 16.50 -18.44
CA SER A 268 -2.28 16.24 -18.62
C SER A 268 -2.53 14.94 -19.41
N ALA A 269 -1.71 14.65 -20.42
CA ALA A 269 -1.82 13.41 -21.20
C ALA A 269 -1.53 12.15 -20.35
N ILE A 270 -0.56 12.20 -19.44
CA ILE A 270 -0.29 11.09 -18.50
C ILE A 270 -1.44 10.92 -17.51
N VAL A 271 -1.95 12.03 -16.93
CA VAL A 271 -3.10 11.98 -16.01
C VAL A 271 -4.32 11.37 -16.69
N GLU A 272 -4.63 11.80 -17.92
CA GLU A 272 -5.75 11.28 -18.69
C GLU A 272 -5.56 9.78 -19.01
N LEU A 273 -4.39 9.39 -19.50
CA LEU A 273 -4.03 7.99 -19.78
C LEU A 273 -4.20 7.09 -18.55
N CYS A 274 -3.80 7.59 -17.38
CA CYS A 274 -3.85 6.86 -16.12
C CYS A 274 -5.15 7.08 -15.35
N SER A 275 -6.14 7.77 -15.93
CA SER A 275 -7.43 7.98 -15.27
C SER A 275 -8.16 6.66 -15.07
N LEU A 276 -8.96 6.56 -14.00
CA LEU A 276 -9.70 5.33 -13.71
C LEU A 276 -10.61 4.91 -14.86
N GLY A 277 -11.26 5.87 -15.52
CA GLY A 277 -12.13 5.62 -16.67
C GLY A 277 -11.35 4.95 -17.80
N LYS A 278 -10.24 5.55 -18.24
CA LYS A 278 -9.38 4.98 -19.29
C LYS A 278 -8.82 3.63 -18.90
N MET A 279 -8.32 3.47 -17.67
CA MET A 279 -7.80 2.18 -17.21
C MET A 279 -8.86 1.08 -17.24
N LYS A 280 -10.09 1.35 -16.78
CA LYS A 280 -11.19 0.37 -16.87
C LYS A 280 -11.56 0.01 -18.31
N ASP A 281 -11.28 0.91 -19.24
CA ASP A 281 -11.63 0.73 -20.64
C ASP A 281 -10.61 -0.04 -21.47
N VAL A 282 -9.43 -0.33 -20.90
CA VAL A 282 -8.42 -1.16 -21.54
C VAL A 282 -8.87 -2.62 -21.54
N GLU A 283 -8.78 -3.28 -22.70
CA GLU A 283 -9.21 -4.67 -22.91
C GLU A 283 -8.59 -5.65 -21.90
N VAL A 284 -7.28 -5.55 -21.67
CA VAL A 284 -6.59 -6.38 -20.68
C VAL A 284 -7.13 -6.17 -19.27
N ASN A 285 -7.56 -4.95 -18.92
CA ASN A 285 -8.09 -4.66 -17.59
C ASN A 285 -9.51 -5.18 -17.39
N ARG A 286 -10.29 -5.32 -18.48
CA ARG A 286 -11.63 -5.93 -18.44
C ARG A 286 -11.57 -7.45 -18.38
N ASN A 287 -10.71 -8.05 -19.21
CA ASN A 287 -10.79 -9.48 -19.52
C ASN A 287 -9.57 -10.29 -19.07
N GLY A 288 -8.47 -9.64 -18.70
CA GLY A 288 -7.25 -10.28 -18.23
C GLY A 288 -7.24 -10.58 -16.72
N SER A 289 -6.23 -11.31 -16.29
CA SER A 289 -5.99 -11.67 -14.90
C SER A 289 -4.51 -11.66 -14.55
N ALA A 290 -4.20 -11.46 -13.27
CA ALA A 290 -2.86 -11.57 -12.75
C ALA A 290 -2.39 -13.03 -12.78
N ASN A 291 -1.31 -13.30 -13.51
CA ASN A 291 -0.82 -14.65 -13.82
C ASN A 291 -0.60 -15.55 -12.58
N ARG A 292 -0.15 -15.00 -11.44
CA ARG A 292 0.20 -15.80 -10.25
C ARG A 292 -1.00 -16.22 -9.39
N LEU A 293 -2.03 -15.37 -9.28
CA LEU A 293 -3.16 -15.60 -8.37
C LEU A 293 -4.51 -15.79 -9.09
N GLY A 294 -4.54 -15.69 -10.42
CA GLY A 294 -5.77 -15.77 -11.21
C GLY A 294 -6.76 -14.64 -10.95
N VAL A 295 -6.37 -13.62 -10.19
CA VAL A 295 -7.24 -12.49 -9.82
C VAL A 295 -7.47 -11.63 -11.05
N LYS A 296 -8.73 -11.45 -11.45
CA LYS A 296 -9.08 -10.63 -12.61
C LYS A 296 -8.70 -9.17 -12.41
N TYR A 297 -8.23 -8.53 -13.47
CA TYR A 297 -7.77 -7.14 -13.40
C TYR A 297 -8.89 -6.15 -13.06
N GLU A 298 -10.11 -6.43 -13.51
CA GLU A 298 -11.29 -5.62 -13.20
C GLU A 298 -11.56 -5.50 -11.68
N TYR A 299 -11.08 -6.45 -10.87
CA TYR A 299 -11.29 -6.43 -9.42
C TYR A 299 -10.42 -5.39 -8.71
N PHE A 300 -9.37 -4.89 -9.36
CA PHE A 300 -8.55 -3.80 -8.83
C PHE A 300 -9.18 -2.41 -9.08
N LEU A 301 -10.08 -2.28 -10.06
CA LEU A 301 -10.64 -0.99 -10.52
C LEU A 301 -12.13 -0.87 -10.21
N ARG A 302 -12.50 -0.37 -9.02
CA ARG A 302 -13.91 -0.30 -8.55
C ARG A 302 -14.60 1.05 -8.79
N LYS A 303 -14.53 1.99 -7.85
CA LYS A 303 -15.14 3.33 -7.97
C LYS A 303 -14.11 4.44 -8.13
N GLY A 304 -12.95 4.29 -7.48
CA GLY A 304 -11.87 5.28 -7.43
C GLY A 304 -12.37 6.67 -7.03
N ALA A 305 -13.15 6.71 -5.97
CA ALA A 305 -13.74 7.91 -5.40
C ALA A 305 -13.41 7.97 -3.90
N VAL A 306 -13.52 9.18 -3.35
CA VAL A 306 -13.40 9.49 -1.91
C VAL A 306 -14.79 9.50 -1.29
N GLY A 307 -14.91 9.02 -0.05
CA GLY A 307 -16.14 9.09 0.75
C GLY A 307 -17.14 7.96 0.48
N ASP A 308 -16.77 6.95 -0.31
CA ASP A 308 -17.68 5.84 -0.61
C ASP A 308 -17.97 4.97 0.61
N TRP A 309 -17.13 5.05 1.64
CA TRP A 309 -17.37 4.41 2.93
C TRP A 309 -18.74 4.71 3.52
N SER A 310 -19.27 5.92 3.31
CA SER A 310 -20.57 6.36 3.82
C SER A 310 -21.76 5.56 3.25
N ASN A 311 -21.58 4.88 2.11
CA ASN A 311 -22.59 3.99 1.53
C ASN A 311 -22.60 2.58 2.14
N HIS A 312 -21.63 2.27 3.01
CA HIS A 312 -21.35 0.91 3.46
C HIS A 312 -21.18 0.77 4.98
N LEU A 313 -20.71 1.83 5.65
CA LEU A 313 -20.51 1.87 7.09
C LEU A 313 -21.58 2.75 7.73
N THR A 314 -22.07 2.37 8.91
CA THR A 314 -22.93 3.27 9.70
C THR A 314 -22.10 4.41 10.30
N PRO A 315 -22.73 5.54 10.69
CA PRO A 315 -22.02 6.61 11.39
C PRO A 315 -21.25 6.13 12.62
N GLU A 316 -21.83 5.21 13.40
CA GLU A 316 -21.21 4.65 14.61
C GLU A 316 -19.98 3.80 14.29
N MET A 317 -20.01 3.05 13.18
CA MET A 317 -18.84 2.30 12.70
C MET A 317 -17.72 3.25 12.29
N ALA A 318 -18.07 4.31 11.53
CA ALA A 318 -17.11 5.30 11.09
C ALA A 318 -16.45 6.02 12.28
N GLU A 319 -17.25 6.52 13.23
CA GLU A 319 -16.77 7.19 14.43
C GLU A 319 -15.88 6.28 15.28
N ARG A 320 -16.24 5.00 15.44
CA ARG A 320 -15.40 4.03 16.16
C ARG A 320 -14.04 3.84 15.49
N LEU A 321 -14.00 3.74 14.16
CA LEU A 321 -12.74 3.58 13.44
C LEU A 321 -11.90 4.86 13.48
N ASP A 322 -12.54 6.02 13.34
CA ASP A 322 -11.86 7.31 13.45
C ASP A 322 -11.20 7.47 14.82
N LYS A 323 -11.92 7.14 15.91
CA LYS A 323 -11.36 7.16 17.26
C LYS A 323 -10.17 6.21 17.44
N ILE A 324 -10.27 4.97 16.94
CA ILE A 324 -9.16 4.00 17.01
C ILE A 324 -7.92 4.56 16.31
N VAL A 325 -8.10 5.19 15.15
CA VAL A 325 -7.01 5.76 14.35
C VAL A 325 -6.43 7.00 15.02
N GLU A 326 -7.27 7.91 15.51
CA GLU A 326 -6.84 9.12 16.23
C GLU A 326 -6.05 8.79 17.49
N ASP A 327 -6.55 7.86 18.32
CA ASP A 327 -5.87 7.40 19.53
C ASP A 327 -4.50 6.77 19.19
N ALA A 328 -4.43 5.98 18.12
CA ALA A 328 -3.19 5.33 17.70
C ALA A 328 -2.17 6.27 17.05
N LEU A 329 -2.61 7.40 16.51
CA LEU A 329 -1.76 8.39 15.83
C LEU A 329 -1.47 9.63 16.67
N GLN A 330 -1.97 9.68 17.91
CA GLN A 330 -1.81 10.82 18.79
C GLN A 330 -0.34 11.25 18.91
N GLY A 331 -0.05 12.52 18.62
CA GLY A 331 1.29 13.09 18.69
C GLY A 331 2.19 12.82 17.47
N SER A 332 1.77 12.04 16.49
CA SER A 332 2.57 11.77 15.27
C SER A 332 2.52 12.88 14.22
N GLY A 333 1.50 13.74 14.29
CA GLY A 333 1.20 14.72 13.24
C GLY A 333 0.57 14.12 11.98
N LEU A 334 0.39 12.80 11.90
CA LEU A 334 -0.36 12.16 10.81
C LEU A 334 -1.86 12.19 11.11
N THR A 335 -2.62 12.73 10.17
CA THR A 335 -4.09 12.69 10.17
C THR A 335 -4.60 12.17 8.83
N PHE A 336 -5.79 11.56 8.85
CA PHE A 336 -6.51 11.16 7.64
C PHE A 336 -7.67 12.13 7.39
N GLY A 337 -7.74 12.69 6.18
CA GLY A 337 -8.72 13.70 5.80
C GLY A 337 -8.12 14.79 4.91
N ILE A 338 -8.96 15.46 4.12
CA ILE A 338 -8.54 16.58 3.27
C ILE A 338 -8.42 17.83 4.15
N GLY A 339 -7.20 18.39 4.30
CA GLY A 339 -7.02 19.76 4.82
C GLY A 339 -6.52 19.95 6.26
N ALA A 340 -5.88 18.97 6.90
CA ALA A 340 -5.34 19.14 8.26
C ALA A 340 -3.92 19.74 8.34
N HIS A 341 -3.49 20.55 7.36
CA HIS A 341 -2.24 21.31 7.43
C HIS A 341 -2.39 22.71 6.82
N GLU A 342 -2.95 23.62 7.59
CA GLU A 342 -2.59 25.05 7.56
C GLU A 342 -2.70 25.60 8.98
N SER A 343 -1.65 25.43 9.79
CA SER A 343 -1.33 26.30 10.93
C SER A 343 -0.01 25.85 11.56
N SER A 344 1.10 26.24 10.93
CA SER A 344 2.32 26.52 11.68
C SER A 344 2.66 27.99 11.47
N GLU A 345 2.08 28.86 12.31
CA GLU A 345 2.65 30.18 12.52
C GLU A 345 4.04 30.01 13.11
N ILE A 346 5.03 30.51 12.39
CA ILE A 346 6.41 30.67 12.86
C ILE A 346 6.36 31.70 14.00
N PRO A 347 6.87 31.40 15.22
CA PRO A 347 7.05 32.44 16.22
C PRO A 347 8.19 33.34 15.76
N THR A 348 7.86 34.55 15.31
CA THR A 348 8.84 35.62 15.17
C THR A 348 9.29 36.03 16.56
N SER A 349 10.47 35.56 16.98
CA SER A 349 11.18 36.15 18.11
C SER A 349 11.77 37.50 17.67
N SER A 350 11.22 38.60 18.18
CA SER A 350 11.89 39.89 18.16
C SER A 350 11.46 40.72 19.37
N SER A 351 12.31 40.70 20.38
CA SER A 351 12.63 41.81 21.31
C SER A 351 13.90 41.43 22.06
#